data_AF-A0A961DGI4-F1
#
_entry.id   AF-A0A961DGI4-F1
#
_cell.length_a   1.000
_cell.length_b   1.000
_cell.length_c   1.000
_cell.angle_alpha   90.00
_cell.angle_beta   90.00
_cell.angle_gamma   90.00
#
_symmetry.space_group_name_H-M   'P 1'
#
loop_
_entity.id
_entity.type
_entity.pdbx_description
1 polymer ?
#
loop_
_entity_poly.entity_id
_entity_poly.type
_entity_poly.pdbx_seq_one_letter_code
_entity_poly.pdbx_strand_id
1 'polypeptide(L)'
;QETYDRVVYDQMHTAGPKKDFDWRLACPERGYEGGFRRIGIGALFGLSDWRLEALRLAAHLEHLYKHCWKSSFTVAFPRLRPAAGGFKPMTDFPDWALVQTICAFRITFPEVGIILSTRESAPLRDALAPLGITVMSAGSHTEPGGYTGAGNDDLHLTVRGKRVEVETKAETNRAEGQFGIADQRSAHSVAEMLRQRGLDPVWKDWDASILATMVA
;
A
#
# COMPACT_ATOMS: atom_id res chain seq x y z
N GLN A 1 0.49 -1.55 -9.66
CA GLN A 1 0.67 -0.45 -10.64
C GLN A 1 0.50 0.86 -9.89
N GLU A 2 1.04 1.99 -10.36
CA GLU A 2 0.73 3.30 -9.72
C GLU A 2 -0.49 3.92 -10.39
N THR A 3 -0.43 4.07 -11.70
CA THR A 3 -1.55 4.47 -12.56
C THR A 3 -1.52 3.58 -13.80
N TYR A 4 -2.69 3.09 -14.22
CA TYR A 4 -2.82 2.33 -15.47
C TYR A 4 -2.95 3.24 -16.70
N ASP A 5 -3.04 4.56 -16.50
CA ASP A 5 -2.92 5.54 -17.57
C ASP A 5 -1.46 5.69 -18.00
N ARG A 6 -1.12 5.23 -19.21
CA ARG A 6 0.26 5.26 -19.71
C ARG A 6 0.81 6.68 -19.86
N VAL A 7 -0.03 7.66 -20.21
CA VAL A 7 0.40 9.05 -20.39
C VAL A 7 0.75 9.65 -19.04
N VAL A 8 -0.14 9.51 -18.05
CA VAL A 8 0.14 9.96 -16.67
C VAL A 8 1.33 9.21 -16.08
N TYR A 9 1.43 7.89 -16.35
CA TYR A 9 2.53 7.09 -15.86
C TYR A 9 3.89 7.61 -16.33
N ASP A 10 4.03 7.93 -17.62
CA ASP A 10 5.29 8.45 -18.20
C ASP A 10 5.66 9.83 -17.62
N GLN A 11 4.66 10.68 -17.36
CA GLN A 11 4.86 11.98 -16.71
C GLN A 11 5.32 11.84 -15.25
N MET A 12 4.77 10.87 -14.51
CA MET A 12 5.12 10.64 -13.10
C MET A 12 6.43 9.88 -12.93
N HIS A 13 6.82 9.06 -13.89
CA HIS A 13 8.01 8.19 -13.84
C HIS A 13 9.02 8.60 -14.91
N THR A 14 9.70 9.73 -14.67
CA THR A 14 10.55 10.37 -15.68
C THR A 14 11.89 9.67 -15.94
N ALA A 15 12.38 8.86 -15.00
CA ALA A 15 13.67 8.18 -15.10
C ALA A 15 13.76 6.90 -14.26
N GLY A 16 14.81 6.11 -14.52
CA GLY A 16 15.12 4.87 -13.80
C GLY A 16 14.26 3.66 -14.20
N PRO A 17 14.47 2.49 -13.57
CA PRO A 17 13.79 1.25 -13.95
C PRO A 17 12.27 1.31 -13.82
N LYS A 18 11.75 2.21 -12.97
CA LYS A 18 10.31 2.41 -12.78
C LYS A 18 9.65 3.11 -13.98
N LYS A 19 10.41 3.75 -14.88
CA LYS A 19 9.83 4.38 -16.09
C LYS A 19 9.22 3.35 -17.05
N ASP A 20 9.74 2.13 -17.08
CA ASP A 20 9.22 1.08 -17.96
C ASP A 20 7.85 0.57 -17.45
N PHE A 21 6.80 1.02 -18.14
CA PHE A 21 5.42 0.70 -17.80
C PHE A 21 5.12 -0.79 -17.96
N ASP A 22 5.49 -1.39 -19.10
CA ASP A 22 5.15 -2.77 -19.42
C ASP A 22 5.91 -3.74 -18.53
N TRP A 23 7.17 -3.43 -18.25
CA TRP A 23 7.94 -4.16 -17.27
C TRP A 23 7.31 -4.11 -15.88
N ARG A 24 6.82 -2.94 -15.43
CA ARG A 24 6.13 -2.82 -14.13
C ARG A 24 4.79 -3.56 -14.13
N LEU A 25 4.01 -3.45 -15.20
CA LEU A 25 2.70 -4.07 -15.31
C LEU A 25 2.78 -5.59 -15.22
N ALA A 26 3.75 -6.22 -15.92
CA ALA A 26 3.95 -7.66 -15.93
C ALA A 26 4.66 -8.23 -14.68
N CYS A 27 5.00 -7.39 -13.69
CA CYS A 27 5.67 -7.81 -12.46
C CYS A 27 4.91 -8.90 -11.66
N PRO A 28 3.57 -8.84 -11.50
CA PRO A 28 2.82 -9.90 -10.82
C PRO A 28 2.99 -11.28 -11.45
N GLU A 29 2.99 -11.38 -12.78
CA GLU A 29 3.17 -12.64 -13.51
C GLU A 29 4.58 -13.20 -13.32
N ARG A 30 5.61 -12.35 -13.34
CA ARG A 30 6.98 -12.78 -13.00
C ARG A 30 7.10 -13.26 -11.56
N GLY A 31 6.38 -12.62 -10.63
CA GLY A 31 6.26 -13.11 -9.25
C GLY A 31 5.60 -14.48 -9.19
N TYR A 32 4.54 -14.69 -9.96
CA TYR A 32 3.89 -15.99 -10.09
C TYR A 32 4.84 -17.08 -10.62
N GLU A 33 5.57 -16.80 -11.70
CA GLU A 33 6.57 -17.70 -12.29
C GLU A 33 7.70 -18.03 -11.30
N GLY A 34 8.08 -17.05 -10.47
CA GLY A 34 9.01 -17.23 -9.35
C GLY A 34 8.46 -18.07 -8.18
N GLY A 35 7.21 -18.55 -8.27
CA GLY A 35 6.59 -19.44 -7.28
C GLY A 35 5.87 -18.72 -6.13
N PHE A 36 5.71 -17.39 -6.20
CA PHE A 36 5.01 -16.64 -5.14
C PHE A 36 3.52 -16.96 -5.12
N ARG A 37 3.02 -17.41 -3.96
CA ARG A 37 1.62 -17.84 -3.74
C ARG A 37 0.67 -16.73 -3.30
N ARG A 38 1.20 -15.57 -2.90
CA ARG A 38 0.44 -14.38 -2.51
C ARG A 38 0.97 -13.20 -3.29
N ILE A 39 0.11 -12.58 -4.08
CA ILE A 39 0.49 -11.50 -4.98
C ILE A 39 -0.44 -10.31 -4.72
N GLY A 40 0.15 -9.17 -4.38
CA GLY A 40 -0.59 -7.93 -4.15
C GLY A 40 -0.49 -6.99 -5.35
N ILE A 41 -1.61 -6.44 -5.77
CA ILE A 41 -1.69 -5.39 -6.78
C ILE A 41 -2.47 -4.18 -6.25
N GLY A 42 -2.42 -3.08 -6.97
CA GLY A 42 -3.12 -1.85 -6.61
C GLY A 42 -2.86 -0.75 -7.63
N ALA A 43 -3.52 0.38 -7.39
CA ALA A 43 -3.31 1.66 -8.07
C ALA A 43 -3.26 2.77 -7.01
N LEU A 44 -2.42 3.78 -7.21
CA LEU A 44 -2.33 4.97 -6.39
C LEU A 44 -3.38 5.99 -6.86
N PHE A 45 -4.47 6.09 -6.09
CA PHE A 45 -5.58 6.96 -6.43
C PHE A 45 -5.25 8.43 -6.15
N GLY A 46 -5.63 9.28 -7.11
CA GLY A 46 -5.29 10.71 -7.15
C GLY A 46 -4.31 11.10 -8.25
N LEU A 47 -3.83 10.16 -9.07
CA LEU A 47 -2.99 10.45 -10.24
C LEU A 47 -3.79 10.62 -11.54
N SER A 48 -4.82 9.80 -11.74
CA SER A 48 -5.72 9.83 -12.91
C SER A 48 -7.17 9.61 -12.45
N ASP A 49 -8.13 9.61 -13.40
CA ASP A 49 -9.54 9.39 -13.09
C ASP A 49 -9.74 8.05 -12.35
N TRP A 50 -10.35 8.12 -11.17
CA TRP A 50 -10.45 6.97 -10.29
C TRP A 50 -11.32 5.84 -10.86
N ARG A 51 -12.29 6.15 -11.71
CA ARG A 51 -13.17 5.13 -12.32
C ARG A 51 -12.39 4.32 -13.34
N LEU A 52 -11.61 5.01 -14.18
CA LEU A 52 -10.73 4.35 -15.14
C LEU A 52 -9.63 3.55 -14.45
N GLU A 53 -9.03 4.07 -13.38
CA GLU A 53 -8.04 3.33 -12.58
C GLU A 53 -8.63 2.07 -11.96
N ALA A 54 -9.82 2.18 -11.34
CA ALA A 54 -10.52 1.04 -10.76
C ALA A 54 -10.89 0.00 -11.82
N LEU A 55 -11.40 0.42 -12.99
CA LEU A 55 -11.75 -0.47 -14.10
C LEU A 55 -10.52 -1.22 -14.64
N ARG A 56 -9.40 -0.52 -14.84
CA ARG A 56 -8.16 -1.12 -15.35
C ARG A 56 -7.53 -2.05 -14.32
N LEU A 57 -7.58 -1.70 -13.04
CA LEU A 57 -7.18 -2.59 -11.94
C LEU A 57 -8.04 -3.86 -11.90
N ALA A 58 -9.35 -3.74 -12.08
CA ALA A 58 -10.27 -4.87 -12.14
C ALA A 58 -9.95 -5.79 -13.33
N ALA A 59 -9.73 -5.23 -14.51
CA ALA A 59 -9.33 -5.99 -15.70
C ALA A 59 -7.98 -6.71 -15.50
N HIS A 60 -7.02 -6.05 -14.86
CA HIS A 60 -5.73 -6.68 -14.54
C HIS A 60 -5.89 -7.82 -13.52
N LEU A 61 -6.72 -7.64 -12.49
CA LEU A 61 -7.03 -8.72 -11.54
C LEU A 61 -7.68 -9.91 -12.24
N GLU A 62 -8.66 -9.65 -13.12
CA GLU A 62 -9.34 -10.70 -13.89
C GLU A 62 -8.38 -11.49 -14.78
N HIS A 63 -7.44 -10.80 -15.44
CA HIS A 63 -6.35 -11.43 -16.19
C HIS A 63 -5.52 -12.35 -15.27
N LEU A 64 -5.07 -11.83 -14.13
CA LEU A 64 -4.24 -12.61 -13.20
C LEU A 64 -4.98 -13.83 -12.63
N TYR A 65 -6.29 -13.76 -12.40
CA TYR A 65 -7.05 -14.95 -12.00
C TYR A 65 -7.02 -16.06 -13.07
N LYS A 66 -7.02 -15.71 -14.36
CA LYS A 66 -6.95 -16.68 -15.46
C LYS A 66 -5.55 -17.25 -15.64
N HIS A 67 -4.53 -16.42 -15.55
CA HIS A 67 -3.15 -16.78 -15.90
C HIS A 67 -2.31 -17.25 -14.71
N CYS A 68 -2.60 -16.74 -13.53
CA CYS A 68 -1.84 -16.98 -12.30
C CYS A 68 -2.70 -17.70 -11.23
N TRP A 69 -3.57 -18.61 -11.68
CA TRP A 69 -4.60 -19.30 -10.87
C TRP A 69 -4.10 -20.07 -9.65
N LYS A 70 -2.79 -20.36 -9.56
CA LYS A 70 -2.18 -21.05 -8.41
C LYS A 70 -1.78 -20.11 -7.26
N SER A 71 -2.09 -18.82 -7.39
CA SER A 71 -1.77 -17.78 -6.41
C SER A 71 -3.03 -17.07 -5.96
N SER A 72 -2.99 -16.61 -4.71
CA SER A 72 -4.02 -15.77 -4.12
C SER A 72 -3.66 -14.29 -4.31
N PHE A 73 -4.70 -13.47 -4.49
CA PHE A 73 -4.54 -12.05 -4.81
C PHE A 73 -5.08 -11.14 -3.73
N THR A 74 -4.37 -10.02 -3.52
CA THR A 74 -4.86 -8.88 -2.76
C THR A 74 -4.85 -7.62 -3.60
N VAL A 75 -5.83 -6.74 -3.38
CA VAL A 75 -5.92 -5.41 -3.97
C VAL A 75 -5.85 -4.33 -2.90
N ALA A 76 -5.24 -3.21 -3.25
CA ALA A 76 -5.22 -2.02 -2.43
C ALA A 76 -5.64 -0.79 -3.24
N PHE A 77 -6.32 0.15 -2.59
CA PHE A 77 -6.74 1.43 -3.15
C PHE A 77 -6.08 2.62 -2.41
N PRO A 78 -4.73 2.64 -2.28
CA PRO A 78 -4.06 3.69 -1.53
C PRO A 78 -4.35 5.05 -2.14
N ARG A 79 -4.79 5.99 -1.30
CA ARG A 79 -4.88 7.40 -1.67
C ARG A 79 -3.52 8.06 -1.59
N LEU A 80 -3.31 9.04 -2.45
CA LEU A 80 -2.16 9.92 -2.35
C LEU A 80 -2.26 10.72 -1.04
N ARG A 81 -1.16 10.76 -0.30
CA ARG A 81 -1.05 11.41 1.01
C ARG A 81 0.08 12.44 0.98
N PRO A 82 0.05 13.46 1.87
CA PRO A 82 1.17 14.37 2.00
C PRO A 82 2.49 13.60 2.18
N ALA A 83 3.52 14.01 1.45
CA ALA A 83 4.87 13.46 1.52
C ALA A 83 5.85 14.63 1.36
N ALA A 84 7.12 14.42 1.68
CA ALA A 84 8.15 15.48 1.67
C ALA A 84 8.22 16.27 0.35
N GLY A 85 8.00 15.60 -0.79
CA GLY A 85 7.99 16.24 -2.11
C GLY A 85 6.80 17.18 -2.37
N GLY A 86 5.84 17.30 -1.44
CA GLY A 86 4.71 18.22 -1.52
C GLY A 86 3.71 17.95 -2.66
N PHE A 87 3.83 16.81 -3.34
CA PHE A 87 2.97 16.45 -4.46
C PHE A 87 1.51 16.35 -4.02
N LYS A 88 0.63 17.03 -4.76
CA LYS A 88 -0.81 17.03 -4.50
C LYS A 88 -1.51 16.10 -5.49
N PRO A 89 -2.62 15.46 -5.10
CA PRO A 89 -3.45 14.72 -6.04
C PRO A 89 -3.83 15.58 -7.24
N MET A 90 -3.73 15.00 -8.44
CA MET A 90 -4.19 15.60 -9.70
C MET A 90 -5.70 15.43 -9.88
N THR A 91 -6.27 14.41 -9.26
CA THR A 91 -7.70 14.09 -9.30
C THR A 91 -8.22 13.78 -7.91
N ASP A 92 -9.53 13.98 -7.72
CA ASP A 92 -10.17 13.67 -6.46
C ASP A 92 -10.53 12.18 -6.36
N PHE A 93 -10.35 11.63 -5.16
CA PHE A 93 -10.89 10.33 -4.78
C PHE A 93 -11.49 10.40 -3.37
N PRO A 94 -12.70 11.00 -3.26
CA PRO A 94 -13.37 11.25 -1.99
C PRO A 94 -13.84 9.93 -1.34
N ASP A 95 -14.19 10.01 -0.06
CA ASP A 95 -14.54 8.83 0.74
C ASP A 95 -15.69 8.00 0.14
N TRP A 96 -16.72 8.65 -0.43
CA TRP A 96 -17.81 7.93 -1.09
C TRP A 96 -17.34 7.14 -2.32
N ALA A 97 -16.34 7.64 -3.05
CA ALA A 97 -15.78 6.95 -4.21
C ALA A 97 -14.90 5.77 -3.78
N LEU A 98 -14.17 5.92 -2.66
CA LEU A 98 -13.45 4.81 -2.05
C LEU A 98 -14.41 3.70 -1.58
N VAL A 99 -15.48 4.07 -0.87
CA VAL A 99 -16.53 3.13 -0.44
C VAL A 99 -17.13 2.42 -1.66
N GLN A 100 -17.51 3.18 -2.69
CA GLN A 100 -18.07 2.61 -3.93
C GLN A 100 -17.10 1.62 -4.58
N THR A 101 -15.81 1.96 -4.65
CA THR A 101 -14.77 1.10 -5.25
C THR A 101 -14.59 -0.19 -4.44
N ILE A 102 -14.51 -0.10 -3.11
CA ILE A 102 -14.39 -1.26 -2.21
C ILE A 102 -15.60 -2.20 -2.40
N CYS A 103 -16.82 -1.66 -2.37
CA CYS A 103 -18.04 -2.44 -2.54
C CYS A 103 -18.10 -3.09 -3.93
N ALA A 104 -17.75 -2.35 -4.99
CA ALA A 104 -17.71 -2.90 -6.35
C ALA A 104 -16.72 -4.06 -6.48
N PHE A 105 -15.51 -3.94 -5.93
CA PHE A 105 -14.52 -5.01 -5.94
C PHE A 105 -14.95 -6.20 -5.07
N ARG A 106 -15.54 -5.96 -3.90
CA ARG A 106 -16.03 -7.03 -3.02
C ARG A 106 -17.15 -7.84 -3.68
N ILE A 107 -18.07 -7.19 -4.41
CA ILE A 107 -19.15 -7.87 -5.14
C ILE A 107 -18.60 -8.63 -6.35
N THR A 108 -17.71 -7.99 -7.13
CA THR A 108 -17.22 -8.55 -8.40
C THR A 108 -16.19 -9.66 -8.19
N PHE A 109 -15.36 -9.55 -7.16
CA PHE A 109 -14.25 -10.46 -6.86
C PHE A 109 -14.33 -10.94 -5.40
N PRO A 110 -15.28 -11.82 -5.07
CA PRO A 110 -15.55 -12.20 -3.67
C PRO A 110 -14.36 -12.87 -2.97
N GLU A 111 -13.45 -13.50 -3.72
CA GLU A 111 -12.26 -14.17 -3.18
C GLU A 111 -11.06 -13.24 -2.98
N VAL A 112 -11.09 -12.02 -3.52
CA VAL A 112 -9.95 -11.11 -3.42
C VAL A 112 -9.79 -10.60 -1.99
N GLY A 113 -8.55 -10.55 -1.50
CA GLY A 113 -8.25 -9.81 -0.28
C GLY A 113 -8.23 -8.31 -0.58
N ILE A 114 -8.80 -7.49 0.30
CA ILE A 114 -8.77 -6.02 0.19
C ILE A 114 -7.97 -5.45 1.36
N ILE A 115 -6.94 -4.67 1.03
CA ILE A 115 -6.02 -4.07 2.01
C ILE A 115 -6.44 -2.62 2.29
N LEU A 116 -6.58 -2.29 3.58
CA LEU A 116 -6.81 -0.92 4.06
C LEU A 116 -5.66 -0.45 4.95
N SER A 117 -4.88 0.50 4.45
CA SER A 117 -3.71 1.03 5.15
C SER A 117 -4.04 2.17 6.13
N THR A 118 -3.06 2.54 6.94
CA THR A 118 -3.04 3.70 7.86
C THR A 118 -2.97 5.06 7.13
N ARG A 119 -3.04 5.08 5.79
CA ARG A 119 -3.26 6.31 5.00
C ARG A 119 -4.63 6.93 5.25
N GLU A 120 -5.57 6.12 5.72
CA GLU A 120 -6.95 6.50 5.98
C GLU A 120 -7.16 6.86 7.44
N SER A 121 -8.07 7.79 7.74
CA SER A 121 -8.31 8.25 9.12
C SER A 121 -8.99 7.16 9.96
N ALA A 122 -8.77 7.17 11.28
CA ALA A 122 -9.39 6.20 12.18
C ALA A 122 -10.92 6.08 12.00
N PRO A 123 -11.73 7.16 11.97
CA PRO A 123 -13.18 7.05 11.79
C PRO A 123 -13.59 6.40 10.47
N LEU A 124 -12.89 6.72 9.37
CA LEU A 124 -13.17 6.14 8.07
C LEU A 124 -12.80 4.65 8.06
N ARG A 125 -11.66 4.28 8.65
CA ARG A 125 -11.23 2.89 8.74
C ARG A 125 -12.20 2.03 9.55
N ASP A 126 -12.71 2.55 10.64
CA ASP A 126 -13.71 1.87 11.49
C ASP A 126 -15.03 1.65 10.73
N ALA A 127 -15.41 2.60 9.86
CA ALA A 127 -16.59 2.49 9.00
C ALA A 127 -16.38 1.52 7.82
N LEU A 128 -15.16 1.45 7.27
CA LEU A 128 -14.82 0.61 6.12
C LEU A 128 -14.55 -0.86 6.48
N ALA A 129 -14.05 -1.13 7.69
CA ALA A 129 -13.70 -2.48 8.14
C ALA A 129 -14.77 -3.56 7.81
N PRO A 130 -16.08 -3.35 8.10
CA PRO A 130 -17.10 -4.37 7.80
C PRO A 130 -17.49 -4.47 6.31
N LEU A 131 -17.04 -3.57 5.44
CA LEU A 131 -17.50 -3.48 4.04
C LEU A 131 -16.70 -4.35 3.05
N GLY A 132 -15.91 -5.29 3.57
CA GLY A 132 -15.13 -6.23 2.76
C GLY A 132 -13.61 -6.00 2.82
N ILE A 133 -13.12 -5.25 3.79
CA ILE A 133 -11.69 -5.21 4.10
C ILE A 133 -11.27 -6.54 4.74
N THR A 134 -10.18 -7.12 4.28
CA THR A 134 -9.67 -8.41 4.81
C THR A 134 -8.31 -8.28 5.46
N VAL A 135 -7.58 -7.19 5.19
CA VAL A 135 -6.26 -6.93 5.77
C VAL A 135 -6.15 -5.45 6.12
N MET A 136 -5.68 -5.15 7.33
CA MET A 136 -5.47 -3.78 7.81
C MET A 136 -4.05 -3.63 8.35
N SER A 137 -3.36 -2.55 7.99
CA SER A 137 -2.11 -2.18 8.67
C SER A 137 -2.41 -1.44 9.98
N ALA A 138 -1.58 -1.54 11.01
CA ALA A 138 -1.77 -0.80 12.24
C ALA A 138 -0.42 -0.51 12.91
N GLY A 139 -0.33 0.55 13.72
CA GLY A 139 0.95 0.99 14.29
C GLY A 139 2.03 1.18 13.21
N SER A 140 1.67 1.82 12.09
CA SER A 140 2.59 1.95 10.97
C SER A 140 3.68 2.97 11.26
N HIS A 141 4.92 2.65 10.89
CA HIS A 141 6.00 3.62 10.70
C HIS A 141 6.34 3.64 9.21
N THR A 142 6.48 4.83 8.64
CA THR A 142 6.66 5.01 7.19
C THR A 142 8.03 5.57 6.82
N GLU A 143 8.80 5.91 7.83
CA GLU A 143 10.20 6.28 7.79
C GLU A 143 11.10 5.03 7.89
N PRO A 144 12.24 4.99 7.18
CA PRO A 144 13.22 3.92 7.31
C PRO A 144 13.61 3.70 8.78
N GLY A 145 13.54 2.46 9.27
CA GLY A 145 13.92 2.11 10.64
C GLY A 145 13.00 2.65 11.75
N GLY A 146 11.81 3.18 11.45
CA GLY A 146 10.94 3.82 12.44
C GLY A 146 10.49 2.94 13.61
N TYR A 147 10.46 1.61 13.42
CA TYR A 147 10.12 0.66 14.49
C TYR A 147 11.25 0.39 15.49
N THR A 148 12.50 0.52 15.05
CA THR A 148 13.69 0.19 15.85
C THR A 148 14.52 1.41 16.22
N GLY A 149 14.25 2.56 15.60
CA GLY A 149 15.06 3.77 15.70
C GLY A 149 16.35 3.75 14.86
N ALA A 150 16.67 2.61 14.22
CA ALA A 150 17.93 2.42 13.47
C ALA A 150 18.10 3.34 12.25
N GLY A 151 17.00 3.94 11.76
CA GLY A 151 17.05 4.90 10.65
C GLY A 151 17.74 6.22 10.98
N ASN A 152 18.04 6.47 12.26
CA ASN A 152 18.70 7.70 12.70
C ASN A 152 20.23 7.65 12.54
N ASP A 153 20.82 6.45 12.46
CA ASP A 153 22.28 6.29 12.48
C ASP A 153 22.93 6.64 11.12
N ASP A 154 22.20 6.42 10.02
CA ASP A 154 22.70 6.61 8.65
C ASP A 154 21.85 7.58 7.81
N LEU A 155 21.64 8.78 8.37
CA LEU A 155 20.90 9.85 7.69
C LEU A 155 21.65 10.35 6.44
N HIS A 156 21.02 10.19 5.28
CA HIS A 156 21.50 10.67 3.98
C HIS A 156 20.34 11.25 3.16
N LEU A 157 20.65 12.10 2.18
CA LEU A 157 19.68 12.59 1.21
C LEU A 157 19.65 11.66 -0.01
N THR A 158 18.46 11.52 -0.59
CA THR A 158 18.31 10.85 -1.89
C THR A 158 17.94 11.87 -2.95
N VAL A 159 18.89 12.21 -3.83
CA VAL A 159 18.68 13.14 -4.95
C VAL A 159 18.61 12.34 -6.24
N ARG A 160 17.44 12.32 -6.88
CA ARG A 160 17.19 11.57 -8.12
C ARG A 160 17.59 10.08 -8.02
N GLY A 161 17.33 9.46 -6.87
CA GLY A 161 17.64 8.05 -6.60
C GLY A 161 19.12 7.77 -6.26
N LYS A 162 19.95 8.80 -6.07
CA LYS A 162 21.35 8.66 -5.63
C LYS A 162 21.51 9.14 -4.20
N ARG A 163 22.29 8.40 -3.41
CA ARG A 163 22.70 8.76 -2.05
C ARG A 163 23.64 9.97 -2.08
N VAL A 164 23.34 10.95 -1.24
CA VAL A 164 24.16 12.15 -1.01
C VAL A 164 24.29 12.33 0.51
N GLU A 165 25.52 12.40 1.00
CA GLU A 165 25.80 12.59 2.43
C GLU A 165 25.35 13.98 2.91
N VAL A 166 24.89 14.06 4.16
CA VAL A 166 24.47 15.32 4.77
C VAL A 166 25.67 15.96 5.47
N GLU A 167 26.04 17.18 5.08
CA GLU A 167 27.19 17.90 5.64
C GLU A 167 27.01 18.30 7.12
N THR A 168 25.76 18.38 7.61
CA THR A 168 25.47 18.71 9.02
C THR A 168 24.31 17.87 9.55
N LYS A 169 24.62 16.87 10.39
CA LYS A 169 23.61 16.09 11.12
C LYS A 169 23.20 16.86 12.38
N ALA A 170 22.21 17.76 12.29
CA ALA A 170 21.59 18.33 13.49
C ALA A 170 20.85 17.22 14.27
N GLU A 171 20.88 17.26 15.60
CA GLU A 171 20.24 16.24 16.48
C GLU A 171 18.72 16.07 16.23
N THR A 172 18.09 17.03 15.57
CA THR A 172 16.66 17.02 15.23
C THR A 172 16.33 16.42 13.86
N ASN A 173 17.33 16.13 13.03
CA ASN A 173 17.10 15.56 11.71
C ASN A 173 16.75 14.08 11.84
N ARG A 174 15.50 13.72 11.52
CA ARG A 174 15.03 12.34 11.43
C ARG A 174 14.76 11.97 9.98
N ALA A 175 14.82 10.68 9.67
CA ALA A 175 14.43 10.20 8.35
C ALA A 175 12.95 10.56 8.08
N GLU A 176 12.68 11.08 6.89
CA GLU A 176 11.33 11.46 6.50
C GLU A 176 10.48 10.22 6.18
N GLY A 177 9.20 10.27 6.55
CA GLY A 177 8.25 9.23 6.18
C GLY A 177 7.93 9.24 4.69
N GLN A 178 7.75 8.05 4.10
CA GLN A 178 7.32 7.92 2.71
C GLN A 178 5.99 8.66 2.43
N PHE A 179 5.09 8.69 3.42
CA PHE A 179 3.82 9.42 3.37
C PHE A 179 3.28 9.70 4.77
N GLY A 180 2.41 10.69 4.91
CA GLY A 180 1.74 11.02 6.16
C GLY A 180 0.68 9.98 6.55
N ILE A 181 0.87 9.38 7.73
CA ILE A 181 -0.07 8.46 8.39
C ILE A 181 -1.28 9.24 8.93
N ALA A 182 -2.48 8.76 8.65
CA ALA A 182 -3.75 9.35 9.11
C ALA A 182 -4.39 8.60 10.30
N ASP A 183 -3.97 7.35 10.54
CA ASP A 183 -4.36 6.59 11.72
C ASP A 183 -3.12 6.11 12.49
N GLN A 184 -2.89 6.74 13.63
CA GLN A 184 -1.74 6.52 14.51
C GLN A 184 -2.03 5.51 15.62
N ARG A 185 -3.21 4.87 15.63
CA ARG A 185 -3.55 3.88 16.66
C ARG A 185 -2.60 2.69 16.59
N SER A 186 -2.29 2.16 17.77
CA SER A 186 -1.51 0.93 17.91
C SER A 186 -2.23 -0.27 17.31
N ALA A 187 -1.47 -1.32 17.00
CA ALA A 187 -2.00 -2.61 16.60
C ALA A 187 -3.07 -3.15 17.55
N HIS A 188 -2.83 -3.03 18.87
CA HIS A 188 -3.78 -3.45 19.90
C HIS A 188 -5.09 -2.65 19.85
N SER A 189 -5.02 -1.33 19.74
CA SER A 189 -6.22 -0.47 19.66
C SER A 189 -7.06 -0.76 18.43
N VAL A 190 -6.43 -1.02 17.27
CA VAL A 190 -7.15 -1.44 16.05
C VAL A 190 -7.78 -2.82 16.23
N ALA A 191 -7.11 -3.76 16.90
CA ALA A 191 -7.66 -5.08 17.19
C ALA A 191 -8.92 -5.00 18.06
N GLU A 192 -8.88 -4.20 19.13
CA GLU A 192 -10.05 -3.98 20.00
C GLU A 192 -11.21 -3.33 19.25
N MET A 193 -10.92 -2.36 18.39
CA MET A 193 -11.94 -1.74 17.53
C MET A 193 -12.62 -2.80 16.62
N LEU A 194 -11.84 -3.69 16.01
CA LEU A 194 -12.39 -4.76 15.18
C LEU A 194 -13.29 -5.71 16.00
N ARG A 195 -12.86 -6.10 17.21
CA ARG A 195 -13.67 -6.93 18.12
C ARG A 195 -14.98 -6.26 18.51
N GLN A 196 -14.95 -4.96 18.81
CA GLN A 196 -16.16 -4.18 19.12
C GLN A 196 -17.14 -4.10 17.94
N ARG A 197 -16.67 -4.29 16.70
CA ARG A 197 -17.48 -4.37 15.48
C ARG A 197 -17.90 -5.81 15.13
N GLY A 198 -17.63 -6.78 16.00
CA GLY A 198 -17.96 -8.20 15.77
C GLY A 198 -17.04 -8.90 14.77
N LEU A 199 -15.85 -8.35 14.51
CA LEU A 199 -14.83 -8.94 13.64
C LEU A 199 -13.73 -9.60 14.48
N ASP A 200 -13.15 -10.69 13.97
CA ASP A 200 -12.04 -11.38 14.62
C ASP A 200 -10.68 -10.96 14.01
N PRO A 201 -9.82 -10.25 14.76
CA PRO A 201 -8.49 -9.88 14.29
C PRO A 201 -7.55 -11.11 14.33
N VAL A 202 -7.16 -11.59 13.16
CA VAL A 202 -6.21 -12.71 13.02
C VAL A 202 -4.78 -12.20 12.85
N TRP A 203 -3.89 -12.68 13.72
CA TRP A 203 -2.46 -12.44 13.66
C TRP A 203 -1.74 -13.70 13.12
N LYS A 204 -0.48 -13.53 12.70
CA LYS A 204 0.43 -14.64 12.37
C LYS A 204 1.44 -14.91 13.50
N ASP A 205 1.05 -14.62 14.72
CA ASP A 205 1.82 -14.83 15.94
C ASP A 205 2.03 -16.31 16.32
N TRP A 206 1.52 -17.22 15.48
CA TRP A 206 1.70 -18.67 15.55
C TRP A 206 2.55 -19.23 14.39
N ASP A 207 2.88 -18.42 13.38
CA ASP A 207 3.62 -18.87 12.19
C ASP A 207 5.10 -19.09 12.57
N ALA A 208 5.49 -20.35 12.73
CA ALA A 208 6.85 -20.72 13.14
C ALA A 208 7.94 -20.13 12.24
N SER A 209 7.65 -19.91 10.94
CA SER A 209 8.60 -19.29 10.01
C SER A 209 8.89 -17.82 10.32
N ILE A 210 7.96 -17.13 10.99
CA ILE A 210 8.11 -15.74 11.44
C ILE A 210 8.79 -15.70 12.81
N LEU A 211 8.37 -16.60 13.71
CA LEU A 211 8.86 -16.65 15.10
C LEU A 211 10.29 -17.18 15.23
N ALA A 212 10.74 -18.06 14.31
CA ALA A 212 12.05 -18.71 14.39
C ALA A 212 13.24 -17.74 14.34
N THR A 213 13.05 -16.49 13.94
CA THR A 213 14.12 -15.49 13.82
C THR A 213 14.44 -14.75 15.13
N MET A 214 13.72 -15.02 16.23
CA MET A 214 13.95 -14.35 17.52
C MET A 214 14.79 -15.16 18.52
N VAL A 215 15.31 -16.32 18.11
CA VAL A 215 16.21 -17.15 18.93
C VAL A 215 17.45 -17.48 18.12
N ALA A 216 18.38 -16.53 18.04
CA ALA A 216 19.78 -16.75 17.66
C ALA A 216 20.65 -15.71 18.38
#